data_AF-A0A2A4EBW4-F1
#
_entry.id   AF-A0A2A4EBW4-F1
#
_cell.length_a   1.000
_cell.length_b   1.000
_cell.length_c   1.000
_cell.angle_alpha   90.00
_cell.angle_beta   90.00
_cell.angle_gamma   90.00
#
_symmetry.space_group_name_H-M   'P 1'
#
loop_
_entity.id
_entity.type
_entity.pdbx_description
1 polymer ?
#
loop_
_entity_poly.entity_id
_entity_poly.type
_entity_poly.pdbx_seq_one_letter_code
_entity_poly.pdbx_strand_id
1 'polypeptide(L)'
;MPRQSAAVYRRRRLVAIVGLILFLAVIGIAVWLLVSRPWASAAETVPPASPSATPTPTVDATPADTPSADPSEEPVAEETPGVVACEAKDVVVAAVTDADTYAAGELPNLSISLTNNGPADCTIDVGSSTQVFTVSSGADVWWRSTDCQENPSSMIATLAAGATVTSKVPVVWDRTRSSVETCAQENRPRAPGGGSSYHVAVEIGGFAGAATKQILLY
;
A
#
# COMPACT_ATOMS: atom_id res chain seq x y z
N MET A 1 22.60 -13.23 -50.34
CA MET A 1 21.90 -12.33 -49.39
C MET A 1 22.94 -11.50 -48.64
N PRO A 2 23.02 -10.17 -48.81
CA PRO A 2 24.02 -9.37 -48.12
C PRO A 2 23.63 -9.24 -46.64
N ARG A 3 24.50 -9.68 -45.73
CA ARG A 3 24.31 -9.52 -44.28
C ARG A 3 24.46 -8.03 -43.94
N GLN A 4 23.38 -7.39 -43.51
CA GLN A 4 23.45 -6.03 -43.00
C GLN A 4 24.33 -6.00 -41.75
N SER A 5 25.34 -5.12 -41.76
CA SER A 5 26.37 -5.04 -40.75
C SER A 5 25.80 -4.61 -39.38
N ALA A 6 26.11 -5.38 -38.34
CA ALA A 6 25.62 -5.23 -36.96
C ALA A 6 25.85 -3.83 -36.33
N ALA A 7 26.77 -3.05 -36.89
CA ALA A 7 27.00 -1.66 -36.48
C ALA A 7 25.83 -0.72 -36.85
N VAL A 8 25.17 -0.95 -37.98
CA VAL A 8 24.05 -0.11 -38.45
C VAL A 8 22.79 -0.38 -37.62
N TYR A 9 22.55 -1.65 -37.26
CA TYR A 9 21.43 -2.02 -36.38
C TYR A 9 21.54 -1.39 -34.99
N ARG A 10 22.75 -1.39 -34.39
CA ARG A 10 22.99 -0.75 -33.09
C ARG A 10 22.79 0.76 -33.13
N ARG A 11 23.24 1.44 -34.20
CA ARG A 11 23.02 2.89 -34.36
C ARG A 11 21.55 3.25 -34.56
N ARG A 12 20.81 2.49 -35.37
CA ARG A 12 19.36 2.69 -35.56
C ARG A 12 18.56 2.44 -34.29
N ARG A 13 18.94 1.42 -33.51
CA ARG A 13 18.31 1.11 -32.23
C ARG A 13 18.53 2.20 -31.18
N LEU A 14 19.73 2.77 -31.11
CA LEU A 14 20.02 3.90 -30.22
C LEU A 14 19.22 5.16 -30.60
N VAL A 15 19.14 5.49 -31.89
CA VAL A 15 18.33 6.64 -32.35
C VAL A 15 16.85 6.45 -32.03
N ALA A 16 16.31 5.23 -32.21
CA ALA A 16 14.93 4.91 -31.86
C ALA A 16 14.66 5.02 -30.35
N ILE A 17 15.58 4.53 -29.50
CA ILE A 17 15.44 4.62 -28.04
C ILE A 17 15.51 6.07 -27.57
N VAL A 18 16.47 6.86 -28.08
CA VAL A 18 16.58 8.28 -27.73
C VAL A 18 15.35 9.06 -28.20
N GLY A 19 14.85 8.80 -29.41
CA GLY A 19 13.62 9.40 -29.91
C GLY A 19 12.40 9.06 -29.05
N LEU A 20 12.28 7.79 -28.62
CA LEU A 20 11.21 7.35 -27.72
C LEU A 20 11.29 8.06 -26.36
N ILE A 21 12.48 8.16 -25.77
CA ILE A 21 12.67 8.85 -24.48
C ILE A 21 12.28 10.33 -24.57
N LEU A 22 12.71 11.02 -25.63
CA LEU A 22 12.36 12.42 -25.85
C LEU A 22 10.85 12.61 -26.03
N PHE A 23 10.20 11.69 -26.76
CA PHE A 23 8.75 11.73 -26.96
C PHE A 23 7.99 11.55 -25.63
N LEU A 24 8.39 10.58 -24.80
CA LEU A 24 7.78 10.36 -23.49
C LEU A 24 8.02 11.55 -22.55
N ALA A 25 9.19 12.18 -22.60
CA ALA A 25 9.48 13.38 -21.82
C ALA A 25 8.57 14.56 -22.20
N VAL A 26 8.33 14.78 -23.50
CA VAL A 26 7.42 15.84 -23.98
C VAL A 26 5.98 15.58 -23.51
N ILE A 27 5.50 14.34 -23.58
CA ILE A 27 4.17 13.98 -23.08
C ILE A 27 4.07 14.22 -21.57
N GLY A 28 5.09 13.82 -20.81
CA GLY A 28 5.13 14.04 -19.36
C GLY A 28 5.06 15.53 -19.00
N ILE A 29 5.83 16.38 -19.69
CA ILE A 29 5.83 17.84 -19.50
C ILE A 29 4.45 18.43 -19.88
N ALA A 30 3.87 18.00 -20.99
CA ALA A 30 2.56 18.49 -21.43
C ALA A 30 1.45 18.14 -20.43
N VAL A 31 1.41 16.89 -19.93
CA VAL A 31 0.46 16.45 -18.89
C VAL A 31 0.69 17.24 -17.60
N TRP A 32 1.95 17.43 -17.19
CA TRP A 32 2.28 18.19 -15.99
C TRP A 32 1.82 19.65 -16.08
N LEU A 33 2.02 20.33 -17.21
CA LEU A 33 1.57 21.72 -17.43
C LEU A 33 0.03 21.84 -17.44
N LEU A 34 -0.68 20.82 -17.92
CA LEU A 34 -2.15 20.78 -17.95
C LEU A 34 -2.75 20.64 -16.54
N VAL A 35 -2.10 19.85 -15.68
CA VAL A 35 -2.51 19.64 -14.27
C VAL A 35 -2.12 20.82 -13.39
N SER A 36 -0.88 21.28 -13.49
CA SER A 36 -0.36 22.33 -12.60
C SER A 36 -0.94 23.72 -12.88
N ARG A 37 -1.61 23.92 -14.04
CA ARG A 37 -2.22 25.19 -14.49
C ARG A 37 -1.46 26.43 -13.97
N PRO A 38 -0.15 26.55 -14.23
CA PRO A 38 0.69 27.60 -13.62
C PRO A 38 0.33 29.02 -14.07
N TRP A 39 -0.59 29.14 -15.04
CA TRP A 39 -1.09 30.39 -15.63
C TRP A 39 -2.47 30.82 -15.08
N ALA A 40 -3.06 30.07 -14.14
CA ALA A 40 -4.40 30.36 -13.62
C ALA A 40 -4.47 31.32 -12.42
N SER A 41 -3.38 32.04 -12.10
CA SER A 41 -3.37 33.00 -10.98
C SER A 41 -3.40 34.43 -11.48
N ALA A 42 -4.61 34.91 -11.79
CA ALA A 42 -4.93 36.34 -11.83
C ALA A 42 -6.38 36.56 -11.37
N ALA A 43 -6.54 36.73 -10.05
CA ALA A 43 -7.66 37.42 -9.39
C ALA A 43 -7.18 37.69 -7.93
N GLU A 44 -6.49 38.80 -7.70
CA GLU A 44 -7.03 40.08 -7.20
C GLU A 44 -7.45 40.03 -5.71
N THR A 45 -6.57 40.58 -4.86
CA THR A 45 -6.73 41.46 -3.66
C THR A 45 -8.17 41.67 -3.13
N VAL A 46 -8.50 41.69 -1.83
CA VAL A 46 -8.22 42.74 -0.80
C VAL A 46 -8.62 42.26 0.64
N PRO A 47 -7.93 42.66 1.73
CA PRO A 47 -8.30 42.44 3.15
C PRO A 47 -9.10 43.62 3.74
N PRO A 48 -9.85 43.46 4.87
CA PRO A 48 -9.46 44.10 6.15
C PRO A 48 -10.09 43.37 7.38
N ALA A 49 -9.99 43.72 8.67
CA ALA A 49 -9.22 44.61 9.53
C ALA A 49 -9.45 44.10 10.98
N SER A 50 -8.48 44.34 11.86
CA SER A 50 -8.63 44.30 13.32
C SER A 50 -9.27 45.61 13.81
N PRO A 51 -9.93 45.65 14.98
CA PRO A 51 -9.26 46.36 16.08
C PRO A 51 -9.48 45.81 17.49
N SER A 52 -8.54 46.22 18.35
CA SER A 52 -8.45 46.14 19.81
C SER A 52 -9.69 46.56 20.61
N ALA A 53 -9.78 46.07 21.85
CA ALA A 53 -10.04 46.92 23.03
C ALA A 53 -9.64 46.22 24.35
N THR A 54 -8.73 46.86 25.08
CA THR A 54 -8.53 46.75 26.54
C THR A 54 -9.49 47.71 27.23
N PRO A 55 -10.02 47.42 28.44
CA PRO A 55 -9.65 48.24 29.60
C PRO A 55 -9.55 47.49 30.95
N THR A 56 -8.59 47.90 31.78
CA THR A 56 -8.56 47.78 33.26
C THR A 56 -9.39 48.94 33.87
N PRO A 57 -9.92 48.87 35.12
CA PRO A 57 -9.11 49.24 36.30
C PRO A 57 -9.44 48.54 37.66
N THR A 58 -8.38 48.41 38.48
CA THR A 58 -8.17 48.67 39.94
C THR A 58 -9.32 48.69 40.97
N VAL A 59 -9.16 47.94 42.09
CA VAL A 59 -9.31 48.35 43.52
C VAL A 59 -8.51 47.35 44.43
N ASP A 60 -7.38 47.72 45.05
CA ASP A 60 -7.13 48.06 46.48
C ASP A 60 -7.32 46.89 47.51
N ALA A 61 -6.26 46.20 47.97
CA ALA A 61 -5.47 46.35 49.23
C ALA A 61 -6.09 45.67 50.50
N THR A 62 -5.55 44.53 51.02
CA THR A 62 -4.52 44.39 52.12
C THR A 62 -5.12 43.59 53.34
N PRO A 63 -4.37 42.88 54.25
CA PRO A 63 -4.27 41.39 54.27
C PRO A 63 -4.59 40.74 55.65
N ALA A 64 -4.51 39.40 55.72
CA ALA A 64 -4.32 38.48 56.88
C ALA A 64 -5.07 37.16 56.56
N ASP A 65 -4.66 35.92 56.86
CA ASP A 65 -3.61 35.33 57.68
C ASP A 65 -3.55 33.82 57.30
N THR A 66 -2.34 33.27 57.12
CA THR A 66 -1.90 31.91 57.58
C THR A 66 -2.57 30.61 57.00
N PRO A 67 -1.82 29.48 56.81
CA PRO A 67 -1.98 28.56 55.68
C PRO A 67 -2.77 27.28 55.98
N SER A 68 -3.31 26.63 54.94
CA SER A 68 -3.72 25.22 54.98
C SER A 68 -3.72 24.56 53.59
N ALA A 69 -2.87 23.55 53.49
CA ALA A 69 -2.97 22.28 52.77
C ALA A 69 -3.81 22.18 51.47
N ASP A 70 -3.10 21.85 50.37
CA ASP A 70 -3.30 20.74 49.41
C ASP A 70 -4.70 20.51 48.78
N PRO A 71 -4.82 20.26 47.45
CA PRO A 71 -4.07 19.19 46.79
C PRO A 71 -3.33 19.58 45.50
N SER A 72 -2.13 19.03 45.38
CA SER A 72 -1.59 18.33 44.22
C SER A 72 -2.38 18.48 42.90
N GLU A 73 -1.84 19.25 41.97
CA GLU A 73 -2.11 19.10 40.54
C GLU A 73 -1.78 17.66 40.13
N GLU A 74 -2.80 16.83 39.94
CA GLU A 74 -2.65 15.61 39.15
C GLU A 74 -2.28 16.05 37.73
N PRO A 75 -1.16 15.56 37.16
CA PRO A 75 -0.91 15.78 35.75
C PRO A 75 -2.04 15.07 35.00
N VAL A 76 -2.82 15.84 34.24
CA VAL A 76 -3.68 15.28 33.20
C VAL A 76 -2.75 14.47 32.31
N ALA A 77 -2.78 13.15 32.47
CA ALA A 77 -2.15 12.26 31.53
C ALA A 77 -2.83 12.54 30.20
N GLU A 78 -2.14 13.25 29.31
CA GLU A 78 -2.48 13.25 27.90
C GLU A 78 -2.54 11.78 27.50
N GLU A 79 -3.76 11.26 27.29
CA GLU A 79 -3.94 9.97 26.65
C GLU A 79 -3.30 10.10 25.28
N THR A 80 -2.05 9.67 25.18
CA THR A 80 -1.40 9.41 23.91
C THR A 80 -2.40 8.54 23.15
N PRO A 81 -2.90 8.95 21.96
CA PRO A 81 -3.93 8.19 21.26
C PRO A 81 -3.50 6.73 21.23
N GLY A 82 -4.21 5.91 22.00
CA GLY A 82 -3.85 4.52 22.18
C GLY A 82 -3.79 3.87 20.80
N VAL A 83 -2.77 3.05 20.56
CA VAL A 83 -2.68 2.21 19.37
C VAL A 83 -3.85 1.23 19.42
N VAL A 84 -5.00 1.60 18.87
CA VAL A 84 -6.18 0.73 18.81
C VAL A 84 -5.96 -0.26 17.68
N ALA A 85 -5.74 -1.52 18.03
CA ALA A 85 -5.62 -2.59 17.04
C ALA A 85 -6.94 -2.78 16.28
N CYS A 86 -6.85 -3.11 14.99
CA CYS A 86 -8.03 -3.44 14.22
C CYS A 86 -8.73 -4.69 14.76
N GLU A 87 -10.06 -4.73 14.67
CA GLU A 87 -10.88 -5.88 15.07
C GLU A 87 -11.39 -6.65 13.85
N ALA A 88 -11.54 -7.97 13.98
CA ALA A 88 -11.90 -8.84 12.85
C ALA A 88 -13.28 -8.56 12.25
N LYS A 89 -14.20 -8.01 13.05
CA LYS A 89 -15.54 -7.60 12.59
C LYS A 89 -15.51 -6.36 11.68
N ASP A 90 -14.47 -5.54 11.82
CA ASP A 90 -14.36 -4.23 11.17
C ASP A 90 -13.44 -4.28 9.94
N VAL A 91 -12.50 -5.23 9.88
CA VAL A 91 -11.56 -5.35 8.75
C VAL A 91 -12.00 -6.41 7.75
N VAL A 92 -12.10 -6.02 6.48
CA VAL A 92 -12.25 -6.93 5.35
C VAL A 92 -10.94 -7.03 4.59
N VAL A 93 -10.46 -8.26 4.44
CA VAL A 93 -9.29 -8.60 3.64
C VAL A 93 -9.76 -9.26 2.34
N ALA A 94 -9.19 -8.85 1.21
CA ALA A 94 -9.49 -9.41 -0.10
C ALA A 94 -8.22 -9.67 -0.93
N ALA A 95 -8.18 -10.82 -1.60
CA ALA A 95 -7.17 -11.11 -2.61
C ALA A 95 -7.44 -10.29 -3.88
N VAL A 96 -6.40 -9.65 -4.40
CA VAL A 96 -6.45 -8.90 -5.65
C VAL A 96 -5.42 -9.49 -6.61
N THR A 97 -5.81 -9.63 -7.87
CA THR A 97 -4.93 -10.03 -8.96
C THR A 97 -5.00 -8.98 -10.06
N ASP A 98 -3.93 -8.82 -10.83
CA ASP A 98 -3.87 -7.85 -11.93
C ASP A 98 -4.69 -8.27 -13.16
N ALA A 99 -5.01 -9.56 -13.29
CA ALA A 99 -5.93 -10.09 -14.29
C ALA A 99 -6.70 -11.30 -13.73
N ASP A 100 -7.77 -11.68 -14.43
CA ASP A 100 -8.53 -12.91 -14.17
C ASP A 100 -8.00 -14.09 -14.99
N THR A 101 -7.27 -13.80 -16.06
CA THR A 101 -6.77 -14.80 -17.02
C THR A 101 -5.37 -14.42 -17.46
N TYR A 102 -4.47 -15.40 -17.52
CA TYR A 102 -3.06 -15.21 -17.86
C TYR A 102 -2.68 -16.09 -19.03
N ALA A 103 -2.03 -15.50 -20.04
CA ALA A 103 -1.52 -16.26 -21.17
C ALA A 103 -0.31 -17.13 -20.79
N ALA A 104 0.14 -17.97 -21.71
CA ALA A 104 1.34 -18.76 -21.52
C ALA A 104 2.56 -17.86 -21.24
N GLY A 105 3.24 -18.10 -20.11
CA GLY A 105 4.39 -17.32 -19.67
C GLY A 105 4.07 -16.01 -18.94
N GLU A 106 2.82 -15.58 -18.91
CA GLU A 106 2.39 -14.44 -18.09
C GLU A 106 2.31 -14.87 -16.63
N LEU A 107 2.80 -14.01 -15.72
CA LEU A 107 2.92 -14.28 -14.30
C LEU A 107 1.90 -13.45 -13.50
N PRO A 108 1.10 -14.07 -12.61
CA PRO A 108 0.16 -13.33 -11.78
C PRO A 108 0.86 -12.38 -10.79
N ASN A 109 0.40 -11.13 -10.75
CA ASN A 109 0.73 -10.17 -9.70
C ASN A 109 -0.36 -10.23 -8.62
N LEU A 110 0.02 -10.66 -7.43
CA LEU A 110 -0.88 -10.86 -6.30
C LEU A 110 -0.77 -9.70 -5.32
N SER A 111 -1.90 -9.15 -4.92
CA SER A 111 -2.00 -8.04 -3.95
C SER A 111 -3.05 -8.34 -2.89
N ILE A 112 -2.98 -7.62 -1.77
CA ILE A 112 -3.97 -7.67 -0.70
C ILE A 112 -4.66 -6.31 -0.64
N SER A 113 -5.99 -6.32 -0.58
CA SER A 113 -6.79 -5.15 -0.25
C SER A 113 -7.31 -5.26 1.17
N LEU A 114 -7.17 -4.17 1.92
CA LEU A 114 -7.64 -4.00 3.29
C LEU A 114 -8.69 -2.92 3.32
N THR A 115 -9.84 -3.20 3.92
CA THR A 115 -10.92 -2.22 4.14
C THR A 115 -11.25 -2.16 5.62
N ASN A 116 -11.23 -0.97 6.22
CA ASN A 116 -11.74 -0.75 7.58
C ASN A 116 -13.19 -0.23 7.48
N ASN A 117 -14.15 -1.07 7.79
CA ASN A 117 -15.57 -0.75 7.89
C ASN A 117 -15.99 -0.25 9.28
N GLY A 118 -15.05 -0.20 10.22
CA GLY A 118 -15.26 0.31 11.56
C GLY A 118 -15.42 1.84 11.60
N PRO A 119 -15.94 2.37 12.71
CA PRO A 119 -16.21 3.80 12.86
C PRO A 119 -14.97 4.62 13.23
N ALA A 120 -13.83 3.98 13.51
CA ALA A 120 -12.61 4.62 13.98
C ALA A 120 -11.37 4.07 13.26
N ASP A 121 -10.32 4.88 13.24
CA ASP A 121 -9.00 4.46 12.77
C ASP A 121 -8.48 3.32 13.64
N CYS A 122 -7.79 2.37 13.02
CA CYS A 122 -7.16 1.26 13.73
C CYS A 122 -5.78 0.95 13.13
N THR A 123 -4.95 0.21 13.86
CA THR A 123 -3.64 -0.21 13.41
C THR A 123 -3.56 -1.71 13.16
N ILE A 124 -2.81 -2.10 12.14
CA ILE A 124 -2.61 -3.49 11.72
C ILE A 124 -1.15 -3.69 11.26
N ASP A 125 -0.55 -4.84 11.58
CA ASP A 125 0.74 -5.22 11.01
C ASP A 125 0.53 -5.68 9.56
N VAL A 126 0.98 -4.86 8.63
CA VAL A 126 0.98 -5.12 7.18
C VAL A 126 2.37 -5.52 6.68
N GLY A 127 3.27 -5.90 7.56
CA GLY A 127 4.59 -6.39 7.21
C GLY A 127 4.56 -7.74 6.49
N SER A 128 5.64 -8.06 5.79
CA SER A 128 5.79 -9.35 5.11
C SER A 128 5.85 -10.54 6.08
N SER A 129 6.10 -10.30 7.37
CA SER A 129 6.02 -11.30 8.44
C SER A 129 4.61 -11.82 8.72
N THR A 130 3.58 -11.05 8.37
CA THR A 130 2.17 -11.41 8.60
C THR A 130 1.38 -11.58 7.30
N GLN A 131 1.97 -11.26 6.15
CA GLN A 131 1.35 -11.44 4.83
C GLN A 131 1.54 -12.85 4.29
N VAL A 132 0.43 -13.53 4.04
CA VAL A 132 0.40 -14.87 3.42
C VAL A 132 -0.45 -14.82 2.18
N PHE A 133 0.11 -15.25 1.05
CA PHE A 133 -0.62 -15.59 -0.15
C PHE A 133 -0.57 -17.11 -0.30
N THR A 134 -1.70 -17.73 -0.61
CA THR A 134 -1.79 -19.16 -0.91
C THR A 134 -2.47 -19.34 -2.25
N VAL A 135 -1.84 -20.09 -3.15
CA VAL A 135 -2.42 -20.46 -4.44
C VAL A 135 -2.74 -21.94 -4.44
N SER A 136 -3.99 -22.29 -4.74
CA SER A 136 -4.48 -23.66 -4.79
C SER A 136 -5.24 -23.97 -6.07
N SER A 137 -5.37 -25.26 -6.39
CA SER A 137 -6.27 -25.79 -7.41
C SER A 137 -7.08 -26.93 -6.79
N GLY A 138 -8.36 -26.68 -6.53
CA GLY A 138 -9.18 -27.57 -5.68
C GLY A 138 -8.60 -27.65 -4.26
N ALA A 139 -8.36 -28.86 -3.77
CA ALA A 139 -7.73 -29.07 -2.46
C ALA A 139 -6.20 -29.04 -2.50
N ASP A 140 -5.57 -29.01 -3.68
CA ASP A 140 -4.12 -29.04 -3.80
C ASP A 140 -3.52 -27.63 -3.65
N VAL A 141 -2.68 -27.43 -2.64
CA VAL A 141 -1.92 -26.19 -2.48
C VAL A 141 -0.69 -26.26 -3.35
N TRP A 142 -0.64 -25.34 -4.32
CA TRP A 142 0.46 -25.22 -5.26
C TRP A 142 1.57 -24.34 -4.70
N TRP A 143 1.22 -23.20 -4.10
CA TRP A 143 2.24 -22.25 -3.69
C TRP A 143 1.81 -21.46 -2.46
N ARG A 144 2.78 -21.11 -1.61
CA ARG A 144 2.60 -20.17 -0.50
C ARG A 144 3.73 -19.13 -0.54
N SER A 145 3.40 -17.87 -0.28
CA SER A 145 4.41 -16.79 -0.22
C SER A 145 5.42 -16.99 0.90
N THR A 146 5.05 -17.73 1.95
CA THR A 146 5.90 -18.04 3.09
C THR A 146 6.86 -19.20 2.82
N ASP A 147 6.61 -20.01 1.79
CA ASP A 147 7.56 -21.04 1.39
C ASP A 147 8.80 -20.33 0.83
N CYS A 148 9.95 -20.58 1.47
CA CYS A 148 11.24 -20.02 1.05
C CYS A 148 11.32 -18.48 1.15
N GLN A 149 10.46 -17.88 1.98
CA GLN A 149 10.54 -16.46 2.27
C GLN A 149 11.83 -16.14 3.04
N GLU A 150 12.54 -15.10 2.61
CA GLU A 150 13.73 -14.60 3.27
C GLU A 150 13.49 -13.22 3.88
N ASN A 151 14.07 -12.98 5.04
CA ASN A 151 14.06 -11.68 5.72
C ASN A 151 12.66 -11.03 5.87
N PRO A 152 11.65 -11.75 6.40
CA PRO A 152 10.36 -11.13 6.69
C PRO A 152 10.51 -10.01 7.71
N SER A 153 9.70 -8.96 7.58
CA SER A 153 9.70 -7.82 8.49
C SER A 153 8.28 -7.37 8.82
N SER A 154 8.10 -6.90 10.05
CA SER A 154 6.85 -6.29 10.51
C SER A 154 6.79 -4.81 10.14
N MET A 155 5.59 -4.33 9.85
CA MET A 155 5.31 -2.93 9.57
C MET A 155 3.89 -2.60 10.07
N ILE A 156 3.80 -1.85 11.15
CA ILE A 156 2.51 -1.36 11.65
C ILE A 156 2.05 -0.19 10.77
N ALA A 157 0.84 -0.29 10.25
CA ALA A 157 0.18 0.78 9.50
C ALA A 157 -1.15 1.14 10.14
N THR A 158 -1.52 2.42 10.05
CA THR A 158 -2.85 2.91 10.40
C THR A 158 -3.79 2.76 9.20
N LEU A 159 -4.93 2.14 9.42
CA LEU A 159 -6.02 2.01 8.48
C LEU A 159 -7.17 2.91 8.94
N ALA A 160 -7.34 4.04 8.26
CA ALA A 160 -8.35 5.03 8.62
C ALA A 160 -9.78 4.47 8.49
N ALA A 161 -10.70 4.99 9.28
CA ALA A 161 -12.12 4.61 9.22
C ALA A 161 -12.68 4.77 7.80
N GLY A 162 -13.36 3.75 7.28
CA GLY A 162 -13.91 3.72 5.93
C GLY A 162 -12.88 3.61 4.80
N ALA A 163 -11.59 3.58 5.10
CA ALA A 163 -10.55 3.53 4.07
C ALA A 163 -10.40 2.13 3.48
N THR A 164 -10.14 2.09 2.17
CA THR A 164 -9.65 0.90 1.47
C THR A 164 -8.24 1.17 0.97
N VAL A 165 -7.30 0.29 1.30
CA VAL A 165 -5.92 0.36 0.83
C VAL A 165 -5.51 -0.97 0.19
N THR A 166 -4.79 -0.89 -0.92
CA THR A 166 -4.22 -2.08 -1.58
C THR A 166 -2.70 -2.04 -1.45
N SER A 167 -2.07 -3.19 -1.26
CA SER A 167 -0.61 -3.33 -1.25
C SER A 167 -0.01 -2.72 -2.51
N LYS A 168 0.92 -1.77 -2.33
CA LYS A 168 1.54 -1.04 -3.46
C LYS A 168 2.48 -1.91 -4.30
N VAL A 169 3.16 -2.87 -3.66
CA VAL A 169 4.08 -3.79 -4.31
C VAL A 169 3.42 -5.16 -4.36
N PRO A 170 3.06 -5.67 -5.54
CA PRO A 170 2.48 -7.01 -5.65
C PRO A 170 3.56 -8.08 -5.46
N VAL A 171 3.12 -9.25 -4.99
CA VAL A 171 3.93 -10.47 -4.98
C VAL A 171 3.71 -11.21 -6.29
N VAL A 172 4.79 -11.48 -7.01
CA VAL A 172 4.72 -12.21 -8.28
C VAL A 172 4.78 -13.71 -8.01
N TRP A 173 3.77 -14.46 -8.42
CA TRP A 173 3.84 -15.93 -8.42
C TRP A 173 4.44 -16.42 -9.75
N ASP A 174 5.59 -17.09 -9.67
CA ASP A 174 6.35 -17.59 -10.82
C ASP A 174 5.72 -18.81 -11.53
N ARG A 175 4.48 -19.15 -11.18
CA ARG A 175 3.75 -20.34 -11.65
C ARG A 175 4.51 -21.63 -11.36
N THR A 176 5.23 -21.70 -10.25
CA THR A 176 5.84 -22.94 -9.76
C THR A 176 5.21 -23.40 -8.46
N ARG A 177 5.31 -24.71 -8.22
CA ARG A 177 4.95 -25.32 -6.96
C ARG A 177 5.97 -24.95 -5.89
N SER A 178 5.54 -24.73 -4.65
CA SER A 178 6.44 -24.55 -3.51
C SER A 178 6.10 -25.45 -2.33
N SER A 179 7.14 -25.69 -1.53
CA SER A 179 7.12 -26.17 -0.16
C SER A 179 8.44 -25.75 0.51
N VAL A 180 8.49 -25.75 1.83
CA VAL A 180 9.72 -25.48 2.60
C VAL A 180 10.91 -26.39 2.25
N GLU A 181 10.65 -27.56 1.66
CA GLU A 181 11.68 -28.52 1.26
C GLU A 181 12.25 -28.23 -0.15
N THR A 182 11.60 -27.35 -0.91
CA THR A 182 11.93 -27.09 -2.32
C THR A 182 12.74 -25.81 -2.53
N CYS A 183 13.15 -25.11 -1.46
CA CYS A 183 13.77 -23.79 -1.55
C CYS A 183 15.11 -23.77 -2.31
N ALA A 184 15.88 -24.84 -2.22
CA ALA A 184 17.13 -24.98 -2.97
C ALA A 184 16.96 -25.66 -4.34
N GLN A 185 15.74 -26.03 -4.73
CA GLN A 185 15.49 -26.72 -6.00
C GLN A 185 15.33 -25.72 -7.14
N GLU A 186 16.18 -25.84 -8.16
CA GLU A 186 16.10 -24.97 -9.34
C GLU A 186 14.94 -25.33 -10.29
N ASN A 187 14.43 -26.57 -10.22
CA ASN A 187 13.45 -27.12 -11.17
C ASN A 187 12.15 -27.54 -10.48
N ARG A 188 11.49 -26.60 -9.78
CA ARG A 188 10.19 -26.87 -9.17
C ARG A 188 9.12 -27.13 -10.25
N PRO A 189 8.14 -28.03 -9.99
CA PRO A 189 7.06 -28.30 -10.94
C PRO A 189 6.34 -27.03 -11.38
N ARG A 190 6.08 -26.87 -12.67
CA ARG A 190 5.30 -25.75 -13.20
C ARG A 190 3.81 -26.01 -13.04
N ALA A 191 3.08 -24.96 -12.67
CA ALA A 191 1.62 -24.95 -12.64
C ALA A 191 1.06 -25.22 -14.04
N PRO A 192 0.20 -26.24 -14.22
CA PRO A 192 -0.51 -26.47 -15.47
C PRO A 192 -1.16 -25.22 -16.07
N GLY A 193 -1.02 -25.05 -17.38
CA GLY A 193 -1.77 -24.08 -18.18
C GLY A 193 -3.02 -24.72 -18.80
N GLY A 194 -3.41 -24.26 -19.99
CA GLY A 194 -4.49 -24.87 -20.78
C GLY A 194 -5.90 -24.62 -20.24
N GLY A 195 -6.12 -23.50 -19.54
CA GLY A 195 -7.40 -23.16 -18.91
C GLY A 195 -7.54 -23.71 -17.49
N SER A 196 -6.42 -24.05 -16.84
CA SER A 196 -6.41 -24.53 -15.47
C SER A 196 -6.83 -23.42 -14.50
N SER A 197 -7.68 -23.77 -13.53
CA SER A 197 -8.23 -22.84 -12.54
C SER A 197 -7.43 -22.87 -11.25
N TYR A 198 -7.06 -21.69 -10.77
CA TYR A 198 -6.39 -21.49 -9.49
C TYR A 198 -7.15 -20.49 -8.63
N HIS A 199 -7.03 -20.65 -7.32
CA HIS A 199 -7.63 -19.77 -6.32
C HIS A 199 -6.55 -19.16 -5.45
N VAL A 200 -6.55 -17.84 -5.35
CA VAL A 200 -5.64 -17.06 -4.51
C VAL A 200 -6.37 -16.72 -3.21
N ALA A 201 -5.91 -17.29 -2.10
CA ALA A 201 -6.29 -16.89 -0.75
C ALA A 201 -5.22 -15.97 -0.17
N VAL A 202 -5.63 -15.08 0.72
CA VAL A 202 -4.73 -14.14 1.40
C VAL A 202 -5.02 -14.07 2.90
N GLU A 203 -3.99 -13.77 3.67
CA GLU A 203 -4.07 -13.42 5.09
C GLU A 203 -3.07 -12.29 5.36
N ILE A 204 -3.42 -11.36 6.23
CA ILE A 204 -2.53 -10.27 6.65
C ILE A 204 -2.85 -9.84 8.08
N GLY A 205 -1.82 -9.63 8.91
CA GLY A 205 -2.01 -9.17 10.29
C GLY A 205 -2.89 -10.09 11.16
N GLY A 206 -3.00 -11.37 10.80
CA GLY A 206 -3.88 -12.35 11.46
C GLY A 206 -5.34 -12.35 10.98
N PHE A 207 -5.66 -11.58 9.92
CA PHE A 207 -7.00 -11.54 9.31
C PHE A 207 -6.99 -12.30 7.99
N ALA A 208 -7.81 -13.35 7.90
CA ALA A 208 -7.99 -14.12 6.68
C ALA A 208 -8.92 -13.40 5.69
N GLY A 209 -8.63 -13.56 4.40
CA GLY A 209 -9.49 -13.10 3.32
C GLY A 209 -10.88 -13.74 3.36
N ALA A 210 -11.92 -12.94 3.15
CA ALA A 210 -13.30 -13.42 3.17
C ALA A 210 -13.62 -14.41 2.03
N ALA A 211 -12.92 -14.29 0.91
CA ALA A 211 -13.05 -15.16 -0.24
C ALA A 211 -11.71 -15.27 -1.00
N THR A 212 -11.57 -16.35 -1.77
CA THR A 212 -10.45 -16.50 -2.70
C THR A 212 -10.74 -15.79 -4.02
N LYS A 213 -9.70 -15.27 -4.67
CA LYS A 213 -9.77 -14.77 -6.05
C LYS A 213 -9.43 -15.88 -7.05
N GLN A 214 -10.35 -16.21 -7.95
CA GLN A 214 -10.08 -17.17 -9.02
C GLN A 214 -9.25 -16.51 -10.13
N ILE A 215 -8.28 -17.27 -10.67
CA ILE A 215 -7.54 -16.94 -11.89
C ILE A 215 -7.45 -18.16 -12.81
N LEU A 216 -7.37 -17.92 -14.12
CA LEU A 216 -7.17 -18.97 -15.13
C LEU A 216 -5.78 -18.86 -15.75
N LEU A 217 -5.07 -19.98 -15.86
CA LEU A 217 -3.80 -20.08 -16.56
C LEU A 217 -3.98 -20.79 -17.89
N TYR A 218 -3.64 -20.10 -18.99
CA TYR A 218 -3.58 -20.66 -20.34
C TYR A 218 -2.17 -21.08 -20.73
#